data_AF-A0A6I2JWS7-F1
#
_entry.id   AF-A0A6I2JWS7-F1
#
_cell.length_a   1.000
_cell.length_b   1.000
_cell.length_c   1.000
_cell.angle_alpha   90.00
_cell.angle_beta   90.00
_cell.angle_gamma   90.00
#
_symmetry.space_group_name_H-M   'P 1'
#
loop_
_entity.id
_entity.type
_entity.pdbx_description
1 polymer ?
#
loop_
_entity_poly.entity_id
_entity_poly.type
_entity_poly.pdbx_seq_one_letter_code
_entity_poly.pdbx_strand_id
1 'polypeptide(L)'
;MAFLLLLIFGCGTRSPVVLPDATALPNATLKNMYHAQIKIKGGPINKTSVSVIITPSDSGLMWKPETKMYVFAGEEKMNEDYHNIIIYGTPSKEGNYDVIVSGHTLGTMYSGGSFYRNYRLAIND
;
A
#
# COMPACT_ATOMS: atom_id res chain seq x y z
N MET A 1 43.04 -4.23 33.18
CA MET A 1 42.57 -3.29 32.14
C MET A 1 41.74 -4.06 31.13
N ALA A 2 40.42 -4.02 31.25
CA ALA A 2 39.50 -4.64 30.30
C ALA A 2 38.97 -3.56 29.34
N PHE A 3 39.30 -3.68 28.05
CA PHE A 3 38.77 -2.81 27.01
C PHE A 3 37.46 -3.41 26.51
N LEU A 4 36.34 -2.74 26.76
CA LEU A 4 35.03 -3.11 26.22
C LEU A 4 34.83 -2.38 24.89
N LEU A 5 35.04 -3.07 23.77
CA LEU A 5 34.71 -2.56 22.44
C LEU A 5 33.20 -2.74 22.19
N LEU A 6 32.44 -1.66 22.37
CA LEU A 6 31.04 -1.56 21.98
C LEU A 6 30.95 -1.36 20.45
N LEU A 7 30.67 -2.45 19.73
CA LEU A 7 30.26 -2.39 18.32
C LEU A 7 28.78 -2.02 18.23
N ILE A 8 28.49 -0.72 18.15
CA ILE A 8 27.15 -0.23 17.78
C ILE A 8 26.96 -0.36 16.27
N PHE A 9 26.52 -1.53 15.82
CA PHE A 9 25.96 -1.70 14.47
C PHE A 9 24.54 -1.14 14.44
N GLY A 10 24.40 0.16 14.22
CA GLY A 10 23.12 0.79 13.91
C GLY A 10 22.87 0.82 12.41
N CYS A 11 22.39 -0.27 11.81
CA CYS A 11 21.86 -0.22 10.44
C CYS A 11 20.41 0.27 10.48
N GLY A 12 20.26 1.59 10.57
CA GLY A 12 18.97 2.25 10.85
C GLY A 12 18.16 2.63 9.61
N THR A 13 17.95 1.73 8.67
CA THR A 13 16.93 1.90 7.60
C THR A 13 15.92 0.77 7.70
N ARG A 14 14.76 1.02 8.32
CA ARG A 14 13.64 0.08 8.24
C ARG A 14 13.07 0.15 6.83
N SER A 15 13.34 -0.89 6.04
CA SER A 15 12.71 -1.07 4.73
C SER A 15 11.19 -1.00 4.84
N PRO A 16 10.51 -0.43 3.85
CA PRO A 16 9.06 -0.38 3.85
C PRO A 16 8.44 -1.78 3.87
N VAL A 17 7.29 -1.89 4.53
CA VAL A 17 6.51 -3.13 4.65
C VAL A 17 5.13 -2.86 4.09
N VAL A 18 4.61 -3.77 3.28
CA VAL A 18 3.27 -3.69 2.68
C VAL A 18 2.41 -4.79 3.26
N LEU A 19 1.27 -4.42 3.83
CA LEU A 19 0.33 -5.27 4.52
C LEU A 19 -1.01 -5.34 3.76
N PRO A 20 -1.72 -6.48 3.77
CA PRO A 20 -1.36 -7.72 4.47
C PRO A 20 -0.11 -8.38 3.87
N ASP A 21 0.63 -9.12 4.70
CA ASP A 21 1.79 -9.89 4.22
C ASP A 21 1.36 -11.12 3.40
N ALA A 22 0.12 -11.58 3.60
CA ALA A 22 -0.48 -12.64 2.80
C ALA A 22 -0.59 -12.21 1.34
N THR A 23 -0.24 -13.10 0.40
CA THR A 23 -0.29 -12.82 -1.04
C THR A 23 -1.71 -12.91 -1.62
N ALA A 24 -2.73 -13.12 -0.80
CA ALA A 24 -4.12 -13.22 -1.21
C ALA A 24 -4.94 -12.11 -0.54
N LEU A 25 -5.71 -11.39 -1.35
CA LEU A 25 -6.75 -10.49 -0.86
C LEU A 25 -8.03 -11.28 -0.55
N PRO A 26 -8.96 -10.72 0.25
CA PRO A 26 -10.27 -11.32 0.45
C PRO A 26 -10.96 -11.59 -0.88
N ASN A 27 -11.59 -12.76 -1.03
CA ASN A 27 -12.33 -13.08 -2.25
C ASN A 27 -13.44 -12.05 -2.50
N ALA A 28 -13.68 -11.71 -3.76
CA ALA A 28 -14.81 -10.88 -4.16
C ALA A 28 -15.93 -11.74 -4.71
N THR A 29 -17.16 -11.22 -4.59
CA THR A 29 -18.33 -11.78 -5.26
C THR A 29 -18.59 -11.01 -6.55
N LEU A 30 -18.88 -11.74 -7.63
CA LEU A 30 -19.24 -11.16 -8.93
C LEU A 30 -20.40 -10.17 -8.77
N LYS A 31 -20.36 -9.04 -9.49
CA LYS A 31 -21.39 -7.98 -9.48
C LYS A 31 -21.68 -7.33 -8.12
N ASN A 32 -20.97 -7.70 -7.06
CA ASN A 32 -21.06 -7.04 -5.76
C ASN A 32 -19.94 -6.02 -5.59
N MET A 33 -20.22 -4.98 -4.78
CA MET A 33 -19.22 -3.98 -4.42
C MET A 33 -18.10 -4.64 -3.61
N TYR A 34 -16.89 -4.57 -4.11
CA TYR A 34 -15.67 -5.02 -3.46
C TYR A 34 -14.96 -3.85 -2.78
N HIS A 35 -14.33 -4.13 -1.64
CA HIS A 35 -13.50 -3.18 -0.90
C HIS A 35 -12.44 -3.93 -0.09
N ALA A 36 -11.16 -3.63 -0.34
CA ALA A 36 -10.05 -4.06 0.50
C ALA A 36 -9.03 -2.93 0.70
N GLN A 37 -8.34 -2.96 1.84
CA GLN A 37 -7.30 -1.99 2.19
C GLN A 37 -5.93 -2.65 2.26
N ILE A 38 -4.95 -2.00 1.64
CA ILE A 38 -3.53 -2.36 1.66
C ILE A 38 -2.79 -1.23 2.38
N LYS A 39 -1.98 -1.57 3.38
CA LYS A 39 -1.24 -0.59 4.19
C LYS A 39 0.24 -0.65 3.89
N ILE A 40 0.84 0.50 3.62
CA ILE A 40 2.28 0.64 3.46
C ILE A 40 2.84 1.27 4.72
N LYS A 41 3.88 0.69 5.29
CA LYS A 41 4.55 1.16 6.51
C LYS A 41 6.01 1.46 6.22
N GLY A 42 6.55 2.41 6.99
CA GLY A 42 7.94 2.85 6.88
C GLY A 42 8.06 4.07 5.98
N GLY A 43 8.80 5.08 6.45
CA GLY A 43 9.13 6.31 5.72
C GLY A 43 7.93 7.18 5.25
N PRO A 44 8.20 8.43 4.83
CA PRO A 44 7.22 9.24 4.11
C PRO A 44 6.93 8.68 2.71
N ILE A 45 5.70 8.85 2.23
CA ILE A 45 5.23 8.45 0.90
C ILE A 45 4.32 9.56 0.38
N ASN A 46 4.32 9.81 -0.93
CA ASN A 46 3.40 10.72 -1.59
C ASN A 46 2.80 10.09 -2.86
N LYS A 47 2.05 10.89 -3.63
CA LYS A 47 1.39 10.46 -4.87
C LYS A 47 2.32 9.85 -5.91
N THR A 48 3.53 10.38 -6.07
CA THR A 48 4.47 9.90 -7.09
C THR A 48 5.28 8.69 -6.62
N SER A 49 5.20 8.36 -5.33
CA SER A 49 5.89 7.24 -4.72
C SER A 49 5.20 5.89 -4.92
N VAL A 50 3.90 5.86 -5.24
CA VAL A 50 3.09 4.62 -5.29
C VAL A 50 2.55 4.36 -6.68
N SER A 51 2.62 3.11 -7.14
CA SER A 51 1.97 2.60 -8.33
C SER A 51 1.15 1.35 -7.99
N VAL A 52 -0.10 1.31 -8.48
CA VAL A 52 -0.99 0.16 -8.35
C VAL A 52 -1.48 -0.24 -9.73
N ILE A 53 -1.32 -1.52 -10.05
CA ILE A 53 -1.77 -2.13 -11.31
C ILE A 53 -2.74 -3.25 -10.95
N ILE A 54 -3.93 -3.22 -11.58
CA ILE A 54 -4.94 -4.26 -11.44
C ILE A 54 -5.07 -4.95 -12.80
N THR A 55 -4.93 -6.28 -12.83
CA THR A 55 -5.05 -7.10 -14.03
C THR A 55 -6.15 -8.15 -13.82
N PRO A 56 -7.11 -8.28 -14.76
CA PRO A 56 -7.20 -7.56 -16.03
C PRO A 56 -7.66 -6.11 -15.87
N SER A 57 -7.34 -5.26 -16.85
CA SER A 57 -7.66 -3.82 -16.80
C SER A 57 -9.15 -3.51 -16.94
N ASP A 58 -9.93 -4.43 -17.51
CA ASP A 58 -11.39 -4.39 -17.61
C ASP A 58 -12.10 -5.09 -16.43
N SER A 59 -11.39 -5.31 -15.32
CA SER A 59 -11.87 -5.99 -14.11
C SER A 59 -13.09 -5.34 -13.46
N GLY A 60 -13.33 -4.04 -13.70
CA GLY A 60 -14.32 -3.25 -12.94
C GLY A 60 -13.83 -2.80 -11.56
N LEU A 61 -12.58 -3.12 -11.22
CA LEU A 61 -11.91 -2.69 -10.01
C LEU A 61 -11.02 -1.47 -10.27
N MET A 62 -10.90 -0.63 -9.26
CA MET A 62 -10.12 0.60 -9.24
C MET A 62 -9.36 0.68 -7.92
N TRP A 63 -8.45 1.66 -7.82
CA TRP A 63 -7.79 1.97 -6.57
C TRP A 63 -7.78 3.47 -6.28
N LYS A 64 -7.68 3.82 -5.00
CA LYS A 64 -7.45 5.19 -4.54
C LYS A 64 -6.70 5.19 -3.20
N PRO A 65 -5.97 6.26 -2.84
CA PRO A 65 -5.53 6.46 -1.47
C PRO A 65 -6.73 6.73 -0.54
N GLU A 66 -6.59 6.44 0.74
CA GLU A 66 -7.53 6.86 1.76
C GLU A 66 -7.51 8.39 1.87
N THR A 67 -8.67 9.03 1.97
CA THR A 67 -8.76 10.48 2.19
C THR A 67 -9.05 10.75 3.65
N LYS A 68 -8.22 11.58 4.30
CA LYS A 68 -8.40 12.02 5.68
C LYS A 68 -8.71 13.51 5.72
N MET A 69 -9.75 13.86 6.47
CA MET A 69 -10.08 15.26 6.76
C MET A 69 -9.29 15.71 7.98
N TYR A 70 -8.73 16.92 7.91
CA TYR A 70 -8.06 17.56 9.03
C TYR A 70 -8.33 19.06 9.00
N VAL A 71 -8.29 19.70 10.17
CA VAL A 71 -8.44 21.15 10.29
C VAL A 71 -7.05 21.77 10.40
N PHE A 72 -6.73 22.70 9.50
CA PHE A 72 -5.49 23.46 9.54
C PHE A 72 -5.81 24.95 9.46
N ALA A 73 -5.38 25.72 10.47
CA ALA A 73 -5.65 27.15 10.58
C ALA A 73 -7.16 27.51 10.50
N GLY A 74 -8.04 26.65 11.02
CA GLY A 74 -9.50 26.86 11.01
C GLY A 74 -10.20 26.45 9.71
N GLU A 75 -9.46 25.97 8.71
CA GLU A 75 -10.01 25.45 7.46
C GLU A 75 -9.99 23.93 7.43
N GLU A 76 -11.09 23.32 6.97
CA GLU A 76 -11.13 21.89 6.66
C GLU A 76 -10.35 21.60 5.37
N LYS A 77 -9.38 20.69 5.46
CA LYS A 77 -8.57 20.24 4.32
C LYS A 77 -8.66 18.73 4.18
N MET A 78 -8.65 18.27 2.94
CA MET A 78 -8.52 16.86 2.60
C MET A 78 -7.06 16.54 2.32
N ASN A 79 -6.55 15.46 2.92
CA ASN A 79 -5.26 14.88 2.60
C ASN A 79 -5.43 13.47 2.04
N GLU A 80 -4.75 13.18 0.94
CA GLU A 80 -4.62 11.83 0.41
C GLU A 80 -3.51 11.08 1.16
N ASP A 81 -3.87 10.01 1.84
CA ASP A 81 -2.97 9.15 2.59
C ASP A 81 -2.55 7.95 1.75
N TYR A 82 -1.40 8.08 1.10
CA TYR A 82 -0.80 7.04 0.26
C TYR A 82 -0.22 5.87 1.06
N HIS A 83 -0.19 5.93 2.40
CA HIS A 83 0.09 4.76 3.22
C HIS A 83 -1.10 3.80 3.30
N ASN A 84 -2.30 4.24 2.90
CA ASN A 84 -3.52 3.46 2.95
C ASN A 84 -4.15 3.39 1.55
N ILE A 85 -3.88 2.31 0.83
CA ILE A 85 -4.38 2.08 -0.52
C ILE A 85 -5.68 1.28 -0.44
N ILE A 86 -6.73 1.77 -1.09
CA ILE A 86 -8.04 1.13 -1.15
C ILE A 86 -8.22 0.57 -2.55
N ILE A 87 -8.45 -0.75 -2.65
CA ILE A 87 -8.92 -1.43 -3.85
C ILE A 87 -10.43 -1.58 -3.75
N TYR A 88 -11.17 -1.10 -4.74
CA TYR A 88 -12.63 -1.07 -4.70
C TYR A 88 -13.25 -1.14 -6.08
N GLY A 89 -14.55 -1.40 -6.15
CA GLY A 89 -15.31 -1.43 -7.40
C GLY A 89 -16.14 -2.69 -7.51
N THR A 90 -16.72 -2.92 -8.67
CA THR A 90 -17.62 -4.05 -8.89
C THR A 90 -17.02 -4.96 -9.96
N PRO A 91 -16.58 -6.19 -9.60
CA PRO A 91 -16.01 -7.12 -10.55
C PRO A 91 -16.99 -7.45 -11.68
N SER A 92 -16.51 -7.35 -12.92
CA SER A 92 -17.31 -7.57 -14.13
C SER A 92 -17.31 -9.03 -14.61
N LYS A 93 -16.29 -9.80 -14.24
CA LYS A 93 -16.05 -11.18 -14.69
C LYS A 93 -15.50 -12.03 -13.54
N GLU A 94 -15.75 -13.33 -13.59
CA GLU A 94 -15.12 -14.29 -12.69
C GLU A 94 -13.66 -14.54 -13.07
N GLY A 95 -12.88 -15.04 -12.10
CA GLY A 95 -11.52 -15.50 -12.33
C GLY A 95 -10.53 -15.01 -11.28
N ASN A 96 -9.25 -15.17 -11.61
CA ASN A 96 -8.14 -14.78 -10.75
C ASN A 96 -7.54 -13.49 -11.27
N TYR A 97 -7.53 -12.46 -10.43
CA TYR A 97 -7.01 -11.14 -10.73
C TYR A 97 -5.70 -10.92 -9.96
N ASP A 98 -4.81 -10.15 -10.55
CA ASP A 98 -3.56 -9.71 -9.92
C ASP A 98 -3.66 -8.23 -9.55
N VAL A 99 -3.27 -7.89 -8.32
CA VAL A 99 -3.15 -6.52 -7.82
C VAL A 99 -1.71 -6.30 -7.40
N ILE A 100 -0.96 -5.57 -8.22
CA ILE A 100 0.44 -5.23 -7.96
C ILE A 100 0.48 -3.87 -7.29
N VAL A 101 1.09 -3.79 -6.10
CA VAL A 101 1.38 -2.55 -5.38
C VAL A 101 2.89 -2.40 -5.26
N SER A 102 3.42 -1.32 -5.83
CA SER A 102 4.87 -1.08 -5.86
C SER A 102 5.18 0.39 -5.66
N GLY A 103 6.42 0.68 -5.29
CA GLY A 103 6.84 2.04 -5.04
C GLY A 103 8.10 2.17 -4.21
N HIS A 104 8.30 3.36 -3.65
CA HIS A 104 9.40 3.65 -2.75
C HIS A 104 8.98 4.65 -1.67
N THR A 105 9.59 4.54 -0.50
CA THR A 105 9.51 5.58 0.52
C THR A 105 10.53 6.66 0.24
N LEU A 106 10.25 7.87 0.71
CA LEU A 106 11.18 8.99 0.63
C LEU A 106 12.17 8.94 1.79
N GLY A 107 13.36 9.47 1.55
CA GLY A 107 14.35 9.70 2.60
C GLY A 107 14.26 11.12 3.13
N THR A 108 14.36 11.28 4.45
CA THR A 108 14.58 12.61 5.07
C THR A 108 16.01 12.71 5.59
N MET A 109 16.40 11.81 6.48
CA MET A 109 17.78 11.67 7.00
C MET A 109 18.47 10.37 6.60
N TYR A 110 17.68 9.35 6.23
CA TYR A 110 18.16 8.07 5.73
C TYR A 110 17.57 7.81 4.35
N SER A 111 18.25 7.03 3.52
CA SER A 111 17.69 6.60 2.22
C SER A 111 16.35 5.92 2.43
N GLY A 112 15.36 6.31 1.62
CA GLY A 112 14.12 5.56 1.50
C GLY A 112 14.37 4.14 0.98
N GLY A 113 13.33 3.32 0.99
CA GLY A 113 13.39 1.94 0.49
C GLY A 113 12.32 1.68 -0.55
N SER A 114 12.58 0.73 -1.46
CA SER A 114 11.57 0.25 -2.41
C SER A 114 10.70 -0.83 -1.79
N PHE A 115 9.47 -0.95 -2.29
CA PHE A 115 8.57 -2.05 -1.96
C PHE A 115 7.87 -2.58 -3.21
N TYR A 116 7.53 -3.86 -3.16
CA TYR A 116 6.77 -4.55 -4.19
C TYR A 116 5.95 -5.66 -3.55
N ARG A 117 4.68 -5.75 -3.94
CA ARG A 117 3.77 -6.84 -3.64
C ARG A 117 2.91 -7.15 -4.85
N ASN A 118 2.69 -8.43 -5.09
CA ASN A 118 1.66 -8.92 -5.99
C ASN A 118 0.64 -9.71 -5.17
N TYR A 119 -0.61 -9.28 -5.19
CA TYR A 119 -1.72 -9.93 -4.53
C TYR A 119 -2.61 -10.64 -5.53
N ARG A 120 -3.06 -11.84 -5.19
CA ARG A 120 -4.10 -12.57 -5.90
C ARG A 120 -5.47 -12.25 -5.32
N LEU A 121 -6.44 -12.05 -6.19
CA LEU A 121 -7.84 -11.85 -5.85
C LEU A 121 -8.70 -12.83 -6.66
N ALA A 122 -9.42 -13.71 -5.98
CA ALA A 122 -10.38 -14.59 -6.63
C ALA A 122 -11.76 -13.93 -6.67
N ILE A 123 -12.39 -13.94 -7.84
CA ILE A 123 -13.75 -13.50 -8.07
C ILE A 123 -14.62 -14.72 -8.37
N ASN A 124 -15.63 -14.95 -7.53
CA ASN A 124 -16.59 -16.05 -7.68
C ASN A 124 -18.02 -15.50 -7.60
N ASP A 125 -19.03 -16.26 -8.05
CA ASP A 125 -20.46 -15.91 -7.88
C ASP A 125 -20.99 -16.22 -6.47
#